data_AF-A0A9X3IZF0-F1
#
_entry.id   AF-A0A9X3IZF0-F1
#
_cell.length_a   1.000
_cell.length_b   1.000
_cell.length_c   1.000
_cell.angle_alpha   90.00
_cell.angle_beta   90.00
_cell.angle_gamma   90.00
#
_symmetry.space_group_name_H-M   'P 1'
#
loop_
_entity.id
_entity.type
_entity.pdbx_description
1 polymer ?
#
loop_
_entity_poly.entity_id
_entity_poly.type
_entity_poly.pdbx_seq_one_letter_code
_entity_poly.pdbx_strand_id
1 'polypeptide(L)'
;MVEPGSPVLPRHSAALGLTLFAAIALPIVGDASVLDWLLAIGARDPIAALFGLFIFGAPFLFGLAVAIASVLHDRGRAAQVIQVPLSIIHAVLVLHAGALLQAPDIPLRLSFIGFTAVACIYYLYAKAEAEAADRPLGPRWLTRWGGVVLTGATFWLHFQTFGHRPFGLAVHVTLVAAFLLAATTPRERAGE
;
A
#
# COMPACT_ATOMS: atom_id res chain seq x y z
N MET A 1 -17.10 -23.86 1.79
CA MET A 1 -16.86 -24.09 0.35
C MET A 1 -17.01 -22.75 -0.35
N VAL A 2 -15.99 -22.32 -1.10
CA VAL A 2 -16.05 -21.13 -1.96
C VAL A 2 -16.76 -21.56 -3.24
N GLU A 3 -17.81 -20.85 -3.67
CA GLU A 3 -18.55 -21.21 -4.88
C GLU A 3 -17.62 -21.18 -6.11
N PRO A 4 -17.64 -22.20 -6.98
CA PRO A 4 -16.92 -22.17 -8.24
C PRO A 4 -17.29 -20.92 -9.03
N GLY A 5 -16.30 -20.09 -9.38
CA GLY A 5 -16.51 -18.84 -10.13
C GLY A 5 -16.70 -17.59 -9.27
N SER A 6 -16.75 -17.69 -7.94
CA SER A 6 -16.76 -16.50 -7.08
C SER A 6 -15.43 -15.72 -7.17
N PRO A 7 -15.46 -14.38 -7.08
CA PRO A 7 -14.25 -13.57 -7.20
C PRO A 7 -13.26 -13.88 -6.09
N VAL A 8 -11.98 -13.76 -6.43
CA VAL A 8 -10.86 -14.15 -5.56
C VAL A 8 -10.79 -13.32 -4.27
N LEU A 9 -11.22 -12.06 -4.35
CA LEU A 9 -11.38 -11.16 -3.20
C LEU A 9 -12.87 -10.84 -2.95
N PRO A 10 -13.24 -10.51 -1.72
CA PRO A 10 -14.57 -9.96 -1.43
C PRO A 10 -14.86 -8.68 -2.22
N ARG A 11 -16.12 -8.44 -2.57
CA ARG A 11 -16.54 -7.24 -3.33
C ARG A 11 -16.21 -5.93 -2.61
N HIS A 12 -16.24 -5.91 -1.27
CA HIS A 12 -15.86 -4.71 -0.52
C HIS A 12 -14.39 -4.35 -0.67
N SER A 13 -13.49 -5.31 -0.95
CA SER A 13 -12.09 -5.04 -1.27
C SER A 13 -11.95 -4.21 -2.54
N ALA A 14 -12.85 -4.37 -3.51
CA ALA A 14 -12.89 -3.55 -4.73
C ALA A 14 -13.15 -2.08 -4.41
N ALA A 15 -14.22 -1.82 -3.65
CA ALA A 15 -14.63 -0.48 -3.27
C ALA A 15 -13.53 0.20 -2.44
N LEU A 16 -12.95 -0.50 -1.46
CA LEU A 16 -11.87 0.03 -0.65
C LEU A 16 -10.59 0.27 -1.44
N GLY A 17 -10.24 -0.63 -2.38
CA GLY A 17 -9.12 -0.46 -3.29
C GLY A 17 -9.28 0.78 -4.19
N LEU A 18 -10.49 1.00 -4.74
CA LEU A 18 -10.80 2.19 -5.51
C LEU A 18 -10.80 3.46 -4.66
N THR A 19 -11.31 3.42 -3.44
CA THR A 19 -11.24 4.54 -2.49
C THR A 19 -9.79 4.91 -2.22
N LEU A 20 -8.94 3.91 -1.98
CA LEU A 20 -7.51 4.12 -1.77
C LEU A 20 -6.86 4.70 -3.03
N PHE A 21 -7.15 4.19 -4.22
CA PHE A 21 -6.63 4.76 -5.47
C PHE A 21 -7.08 6.21 -5.69
N ALA A 22 -8.37 6.49 -5.49
CA ALA A 22 -8.94 7.83 -5.66
C ALA A 22 -8.34 8.87 -4.71
N ALA A 23 -7.79 8.44 -3.57
CA ALA A 23 -7.11 9.33 -2.63
C ALA A 23 -5.88 10.02 -3.25
N ILE A 24 -5.34 9.55 -4.38
CA ILE A 24 -4.25 10.22 -5.12
C ILE A 24 -4.61 11.65 -5.55
N ALA A 25 -5.90 11.90 -5.78
CA ALA A 25 -6.44 13.19 -6.21
C ALA A 25 -6.90 14.06 -5.03
N LEU A 26 -6.79 13.57 -3.80
CA LEU A 26 -7.14 14.35 -2.61
C LEU A 26 -5.93 15.19 -2.14
N PRO A 27 -6.17 16.34 -1.49
CA PRO A 27 -5.09 17.16 -0.97
C PRO A 27 -4.24 16.41 0.05
N ILE A 28 -2.92 16.48 -0.10
CA ILE A 28 -1.95 15.90 0.83
C ILE A 28 -1.29 16.97 1.70
N VAL A 29 -0.90 18.11 1.11
CA VAL A 29 -0.31 19.26 1.81
C VAL A 29 -0.86 20.55 1.18
N GLY A 30 -1.54 21.38 1.98
CA GLY A 30 -2.32 22.49 1.45
C GLY A 30 -3.42 21.99 0.53
N ASP A 31 -3.61 22.62 -0.62
CA ASP A 31 -4.63 22.25 -1.62
C ASP A 31 -4.11 21.27 -2.69
N ALA A 32 -2.81 20.96 -2.69
CA ALA A 32 -2.22 20.13 -3.73
C ALA A 32 -2.33 18.63 -3.43
N SER A 33 -2.68 17.85 -4.44
CA SER A 33 -2.69 16.38 -4.41
C SER A 33 -1.43 15.78 -5.02
N VAL A 34 -1.22 14.47 -4.80
CA VAL A 34 -0.14 13.73 -5.47
C VAL A 34 -0.36 13.71 -6.98
N LEU A 35 -1.62 13.62 -7.43
CA LEU A 35 -1.96 13.67 -8.85
C LEU A 35 -1.56 15.01 -9.48
N ASP A 36 -1.83 16.14 -8.82
CA ASP A 36 -1.44 17.47 -9.32
C ASP A 36 0.07 17.57 -9.51
N TRP A 37 0.83 17.04 -8.54
CA TRP A 37 2.29 17.02 -8.61
C TRP A 37 2.78 16.15 -9.78
N LEU A 38 2.22 14.96 -9.96
CA LEU A 38 2.58 14.07 -11.06
C LEU A 38 2.26 14.67 -12.43
N LEU A 39 1.10 15.33 -12.58
CA LEU A 39 0.72 16.01 -13.82
C LEU A 39 1.63 17.20 -14.11
N ALA A 40 1.96 18.00 -13.09
CA ALA A 40 2.87 19.14 -13.24
C ALA A 40 4.29 18.71 -13.62
N ILE A 41 4.79 17.60 -13.04
CA ILE A 41 6.06 17.00 -13.43
C ILE A 41 5.97 16.45 -14.85
N GLY A 42 4.91 15.71 -15.18
CA GLY A 42 4.75 15.03 -16.47
C GLY A 42 4.63 15.98 -17.65
N ALA A 43 4.08 17.18 -17.43
CA ALA A 43 4.06 18.23 -18.44
C ALA A 43 5.46 18.72 -18.85
N ARG A 44 6.47 18.50 -18.01
CA ARG A 44 7.87 18.91 -18.24
C ARG A 44 8.77 17.73 -18.56
N ASP A 45 8.59 16.62 -17.84
CA ASP A 45 9.38 15.40 -17.94
C ASP A 45 8.50 14.16 -17.66
N PRO A 46 8.02 13.47 -18.71
CA PRO A 46 7.18 12.28 -18.57
C PRO A 46 7.88 11.12 -17.87
N ILE A 47 9.20 10.99 -18.01
CA ILE A 47 9.98 9.91 -17.41
C ILE A 47 10.07 10.16 -15.90
N ALA A 48 10.38 11.38 -15.48
CA ALA A 48 10.38 11.75 -14.07
C ALA A 48 9.00 11.56 -13.43
N ALA A 49 7.91 11.86 -14.13
CA ALA A 49 6.56 11.62 -13.65
C ALA A 49 6.26 10.13 -13.46
N LEU A 50 6.73 9.27 -14.37
CA LEU A 50 6.61 7.81 -14.24
C LEU A 50 7.37 7.29 -13.02
N PHE A 51 8.61 7.72 -12.80
CA PHE A 51 9.36 7.38 -11.59
C PHE A 51 8.68 7.91 -10.33
N GLY A 52 8.16 9.15 -10.37
CA GLY A 52 7.37 9.74 -9.29
C GLY A 52 6.12 8.93 -8.98
N LEU A 53 5.43 8.42 -9.98
CA LEU A 53 4.27 7.54 -9.82
C LEU A 53 4.66 6.22 -9.14
N PHE A 54 5.82 5.64 -9.46
CA PHE A 54 6.28 4.44 -8.76
C PHE A 54 6.73 4.71 -7.33
N ILE A 55 7.34 5.86 -7.03
CA ILE A 55 7.85 6.16 -5.69
C ILE A 55 6.73 6.67 -4.78
N PHE A 56 6.01 7.71 -5.20
CA PHE A 56 4.98 8.37 -4.41
C PHE A 56 3.58 7.81 -4.69
N GLY A 57 3.37 7.26 -5.88
CA GLY A 57 2.07 6.73 -6.29
C GLY A 57 1.83 5.26 -5.90
N ALA A 58 2.86 4.54 -5.42
CA ALA A 58 2.78 3.11 -5.11
C ALA A 58 1.61 2.72 -4.20
N PRO A 59 1.31 3.45 -3.10
CA PRO A 59 0.14 3.18 -2.27
C PRO A 59 -1.15 3.17 -3.09
N PHE A 60 -1.37 4.19 -3.93
CA PHE A 60 -2.58 4.32 -4.73
C PHE A 60 -2.66 3.23 -5.82
N LEU A 61 -1.53 2.90 -6.46
CA LEU A 61 -1.44 1.79 -7.41
C LEU A 61 -1.72 0.43 -6.75
N PHE A 62 -1.35 0.24 -5.49
CA PHE A 62 -1.76 -0.94 -4.72
C PHE A 62 -3.29 -0.99 -4.54
N GLY A 63 -3.94 0.13 -4.24
CA GLY A 63 -5.41 0.21 -4.19
C GLY A 63 -6.05 -0.19 -5.52
N LEU A 64 -5.53 0.32 -6.63
CA LEU A 64 -5.98 -0.04 -7.98
C LEU A 64 -5.77 -1.54 -8.26
N ALA A 65 -4.61 -2.08 -7.89
CA ALA A 65 -4.31 -3.50 -8.05
C ALA A 65 -5.26 -4.40 -7.26
N VAL A 66 -5.61 -4.03 -6.02
CA VAL A 66 -6.63 -4.74 -5.23
C VAL A 66 -8.00 -4.68 -5.90
N ALA A 67 -8.38 -3.51 -6.44
CA ALA A 67 -9.63 -3.36 -7.16
C ALA A 67 -9.68 -4.24 -8.42
N ILE A 68 -8.61 -4.27 -9.23
CA ILE A 68 -8.50 -5.14 -10.40
C ILE A 68 -8.53 -6.62 -9.97
N ALA A 69 -7.75 -7.00 -8.96
CA ALA A 69 -7.71 -8.38 -8.47
C ALA A 69 -9.06 -8.89 -7.97
N SER A 70 -9.94 -7.99 -7.50
CA SER A 70 -11.29 -8.36 -7.04
C SER A 70 -12.24 -8.79 -8.15
N VAL A 71 -11.95 -8.47 -9.42
CA VAL A 71 -12.74 -8.91 -10.57
C VAL A 71 -12.07 -10.07 -11.33
N LEU A 72 -10.87 -10.46 -10.93
CA LEU A 72 -10.18 -11.62 -11.50
C LEU A 72 -10.67 -12.92 -10.87
N HIS A 73 -10.78 -13.96 -11.70
CA HIS A 73 -11.09 -15.32 -11.26
C HIS A 73 -9.81 -16.17 -11.08
N ASP A 74 -8.72 -15.80 -11.75
CA ASP A 74 -7.42 -16.46 -11.64
C ASP A 74 -6.67 -15.95 -10.40
N ARG A 75 -6.48 -16.83 -9.41
CA ARG A 75 -5.82 -16.51 -8.14
C ARG A 75 -4.35 -16.12 -8.33
N GLY A 76 -3.64 -16.78 -9.25
CA GLY A 76 -2.22 -16.51 -9.51
C GLY A 76 -2.03 -15.13 -10.14
N ARG A 77 -2.85 -14.78 -11.13
CA ARG A 77 -2.84 -13.44 -11.74
C ARG A 77 -3.24 -12.37 -10.74
N ALA A 78 -4.29 -12.61 -9.94
CA ALA A 78 -4.71 -11.69 -8.89
C ALA A 78 -3.58 -11.42 -7.88
N ALA A 79 -2.86 -12.47 -7.45
CA ALA A 79 -1.71 -12.33 -6.57
C ALA A 79 -0.60 -11.49 -7.20
N GLN A 80 -0.22 -11.80 -8.44
CA GLN A 80 0.84 -11.07 -9.16
C GLN A 80 0.53 -9.57 -9.31
N VAL A 81 -0.72 -9.23 -9.68
CA VAL A 81 -1.16 -7.84 -9.84
C VAL A 81 -1.01 -7.05 -8.55
N ILE A 82 -1.33 -7.64 -7.39
CA ILE A 82 -1.18 -6.99 -6.08
C ILE A 82 0.30 -6.96 -5.63
N GLN A 83 1.04 -8.02 -5.91
CA GLN A 83 2.40 -8.20 -5.42
C GLN A 83 3.38 -7.16 -5.96
N VAL A 84 3.23 -6.73 -7.21
CA VAL A 84 4.11 -5.73 -7.83
C VAL A 84 4.09 -4.40 -7.06
N PRO A 85 2.96 -3.68 -6.94
CA PRO A 85 2.95 -2.41 -6.20
C PRO A 85 3.25 -2.62 -4.70
N LEU A 86 2.87 -3.76 -4.11
CA LEU A 86 3.22 -4.06 -2.72
C LEU A 86 4.73 -4.19 -2.49
N SER A 87 5.45 -4.79 -3.44
CA SER A 87 6.91 -4.89 -3.37
C SER A 87 7.57 -3.52 -3.52
N ILE A 88 7.03 -2.68 -4.39
CA ILE A 88 7.48 -1.28 -4.53
C ILE A 88 7.24 -0.50 -3.23
N ILE A 89 6.09 -0.66 -2.58
CA ILE A 89 5.82 -0.03 -1.27
C ILE A 89 6.89 -0.40 -0.25
N HIS A 90 7.28 -1.67 -0.15
CA HIS A 90 8.35 -2.08 0.79
C HIS A 90 9.70 -1.46 0.41
N ALA A 91 10.05 -1.40 -0.87
CA ALA A 91 11.28 -0.75 -1.31
C ALA A 91 11.28 0.75 -0.95
N VAL A 92 10.17 1.44 -1.20
CA VAL A 92 9.99 2.85 -0.86
C VAL A 92 10.07 3.07 0.66
N LEU A 93 9.49 2.19 1.46
CA LEU A 93 9.59 2.26 2.92
C LEU A 93 11.04 2.17 3.40
N VAL A 94 11.84 1.25 2.83
CA VAL A 94 13.27 1.12 3.16
C VAL A 94 14.03 2.39 2.79
N LEU A 95 13.77 2.96 1.61
CA LEU A 95 14.38 4.23 1.19
C LEU A 95 14.03 5.37 2.16
N HIS A 96 12.76 5.48 2.57
CA HIS A 96 12.33 6.50 3.53
C HIS A 96 12.93 6.28 4.91
N ALA A 97 12.98 5.04 5.40
CA ALA A 97 13.63 4.72 6.67
C ALA A 97 15.12 5.10 6.64
N GLY A 98 15.82 4.83 5.53
CA GLY A 98 17.19 5.26 5.32
C GLY A 98 17.36 6.77 5.32
N ALA A 99 16.47 7.50 4.64
CA ALA A 99 16.47 8.97 4.64
C ALA A 99 16.25 9.55 6.05
N LEU A 100 15.37 8.94 6.84
CA LEU A 100 15.09 9.37 8.22
C LEU A 100 16.28 9.18 9.18
N LEU A 101 17.25 8.32 8.86
CA LEU A 101 18.49 8.24 9.64
C LEU A 101 19.27 9.57 9.61
N GLN A 102 19.13 10.34 8.53
CA GLN A 102 19.78 11.63 8.33
C GLN A 102 18.93 12.82 8.78
N ALA A 103 17.71 12.59 9.27
CA ALA A 103 16.75 13.62 9.65
C ALA A 103 16.40 13.51 11.15
N PRO A 104 17.31 13.93 12.06
CA PRO A 104 17.10 13.75 13.49
C PRO A 104 15.91 14.53 14.04
N ASP A 105 15.49 15.61 13.40
CA ASP A 105 14.43 16.47 13.93
C ASP A 105 13.01 15.92 13.67
N ILE A 106 12.88 14.83 12.92
CA ILE A 106 11.57 14.23 12.61
C ILE A 106 11.02 13.45 13.82
N PRO A 107 9.82 13.80 14.32
CA PRO A 107 9.16 13.07 15.41
C PRO A 107 8.96 11.59 15.13
N LEU A 108 9.14 10.75 16.15
CA LEU A 108 8.91 9.30 16.07
C LEU A 108 9.66 8.58 14.93
N ARG A 109 10.79 9.15 14.44
CA ARG A 109 11.56 8.57 13.34
C ARG A 109 11.99 7.11 13.60
N LEU A 110 12.40 6.81 14.84
CA LEU A 110 12.83 5.48 15.24
C LEU A 110 11.66 4.47 15.20
N SER A 111 10.43 4.92 15.50
CA SER A 111 9.24 4.10 15.40
C SER A 111 8.96 3.71 13.95
N PHE A 112 9.10 4.64 13.00
CA PHE A 112 8.98 4.33 11.58
C PHE A 112 10.06 3.38 11.09
N ILE A 113 11.32 3.65 11.44
CA ILE A 113 12.45 2.78 11.08
C ILE A 113 12.24 1.35 11.61
N GLY A 114 11.85 1.21 12.88
CA GLY A 114 11.54 -0.08 13.49
C GLY A 114 10.36 -0.78 12.82
N PHE A 115 9.28 -0.05 12.54
CA PHE A 115 8.12 -0.56 11.81
C PHE A 115 8.51 -1.06 10.41
N THR A 116 9.26 -0.27 9.64
CA THR A 116 9.75 -0.65 8.31
C THR A 116 10.62 -1.90 8.37
N ALA A 117 11.55 -1.98 9.33
CA ALA A 117 12.40 -3.15 9.49
C ALA A 117 11.58 -4.43 9.74
N VAL A 118 10.64 -4.38 10.70
CA VAL A 118 9.77 -5.52 11.01
C VAL A 118 8.88 -5.89 9.83
N ALA A 119 8.27 -4.91 9.16
CA ALA A 119 7.40 -5.15 8.02
C ALA A 119 8.16 -5.81 6.86
N CYS A 120 9.33 -5.29 6.51
CA CYS A 120 10.16 -5.85 5.43
C CYS A 120 10.68 -7.26 5.77
N ILE A 121 11.17 -7.47 6.99
CA ILE A 121 11.65 -8.80 7.43
C ILE A 121 10.50 -9.80 7.41
N TYR A 122 9.32 -9.44 7.93
CA TYR A 122 8.17 -10.33 7.93
C TYR A 122 7.68 -10.65 6.52
N TYR A 123 7.64 -9.66 5.62
CA TYR A 123 7.26 -9.89 4.22
C TYR A 123 8.23 -10.87 3.52
N LEU A 124 9.53 -10.69 3.71
CA LEU A 124 10.55 -11.58 3.16
C LEU A 124 10.46 -12.99 3.75
N TYR A 125 10.28 -13.10 5.07
CA TYR A 125 10.08 -14.38 5.75
C TYR A 125 8.84 -15.12 5.21
N ALA A 126 7.69 -14.44 5.16
CA ALA A 126 6.45 -15.04 4.67
C ALA A 126 6.56 -15.47 3.20
N LYS A 127 7.26 -14.68 2.38
CA LYS A 127 7.53 -15.03 0.98
C LYS A 127 8.45 -16.26 0.87
N ALA A 128 9.53 -16.31 1.65
CA ALA A 128 10.47 -17.43 1.66
C ALA A 128 9.79 -18.74 2.12
N GLU A 129 8.97 -18.69 3.16
CA GLU A 129 8.18 -19.84 3.63
C GLU A 129 7.18 -20.32 2.56
N ALA A 130 6.50 -19.39 1.89
CA ALA A 130 5.58 -19.68 0.80
C ALA A 130 6.29 -20.38 -0.39
N GLU A 131 7.47 -19.89 -0.77
CA GLU A 131 8.30 -20.49 -1.81
C GLU A 131 8.83 -21.87 -1.40
N ALA A 132 9.32 -22.02 -0.17
CA ALA A 132 9.81 -23.30 0.36
C ALA A 132 8.71 -24.38 0.42
N ALA A 133 7.46 -23.97 0.62
CA ALA A 133 6.30 -24.85 0.65
C ALA A 133 5.61 -25.04 -0.71
N ASP A 134 6.18 -24.53 -1.81
CA ASP A 134 5.59 -24.49 -3.16
C ASP A 134 4.13 -23.98 -3.18
N ARG A 135 3.85 -22.98 -2.34
CA ARG A 135 2.53 -22.38 -2.13
C ARG A 135 2.67 -20.87 -2.10
N PRO A 136 2.65 -20.19 -3.28
CA PRO A 136 2.88 -18.76 -3.34
C PRO A 136 1.85 -17.98 -2.52
N LEU A 137 2.24 -16.77 -2.08
CA LEU A 137 1.38 -15.92 -1.26
C LEU A 137 0.07 -15.59 -1.99
N GLY A 138 -1.04 -15.94 -1.34
CA GLY A 138 -2.37 -15.72 -1.88
C GLY A 138 -2.76 -14.23 -1.95
N PRO A 139 -3.68 -13.86 -2.84
CA PRO A 139 -4.13 -12.48 -3.05
C PRO A 139 -4.82 -11.88 -1.81
N ARG A 140 -5.48 -12.70 -0.98
CA ARG A 140 -6.08 -12.25 0.28
C ARG A 140 -5.01 -11.90 1.30
N TRP A 141 -3.97 -12.71 1.40
CA TRP A 141 -2.82 -12.42 2.26
C TRP A 141 -2.13 -11.13 1.82
N LEU A 142 -1.85 -10.97 0.53
CA LEU A 142 -1.20 -9.79 -0.03
C LEU A 142 -2.02 -8.51 0.19
N THR A 143 -3.33 -8.57 -0.04
CA THR A 143 -4.26 -7.45 0.20
C THR A 143 -4.27 -7.05 1.68
N ARG A 144 -4.41 -8.04 2.57
CA ARG A 144 -4.45 -7.81 4.02
C ARG A 144 -3.13 -7.24 4.51
N TRP A 145 -2.00 -7.81 4.09
CA TRP A 145 -0.67 -7.35 4.46
C TRP A 145 -0.41 -5.93 3.96
N GLY A 146 -0.70 -5.63 2.69
CA GLY A 146 -0.58 -4.28 2.17
C GLY A 146 -1.46 -3.28 2.92
N GLY A 147 -2.68 -3.67 3.31
CA GLY A 147 -3.53 -2.88 4.21
C GLY A 147 -2.85 -2.58 5.56
N VAL A 148 -2.23 -3.57 6.21
CA VAL A 148 -1.50 -3.39 7.48
C VAL A 148 -0.32 -2.42 7.29
N VAL A 149 0.47 -2.64 6.23
CA VAL A 149 1.66 -1.82 5.94
C VAL A 149 1.27 -0.36 5.69
N LEU A 150 0.26 -0.13 4.85
CA LEU A 150 -0.24 1.22 4.56
C LEU A 150 -0.89 1.87 5.78
N THR A 151 -1.62 1.11 6.60
CA THR A 151 -2.17 1.62 7.87
C THR A 151 -1.05 2.11 8.78
N GLY A 152 0.00 1.30 9.00
CA GLY A 152 1.12 1.69 9.85
C GLY A 152 1.85 2.93 9.33
N ALA A 153 2.13 2.98 8.02
CA ALA A 153 2.80 4.12 7.40
C ALA A 153 1.97 5.41 7.48
N THR A 154 0.67 5.34 7.15
CA THR A 154 -0.23 6.51 7.22
C THR A 154 -0.53 6.95 8.64
N PHE A 155 -0.58 6.02 9.59
CA PHE A 155 -0.72 6.32 11.01
C PHE A 155 0.52 7.04 11.55
N TRP A 156 1.73 6.63 11.13
CA TRP A 156 2.95 7.37 11.44
C TRP A 156 2.95 8.78 10.84
N LEU A 157 2.51 8.94 9.58
CA LEU A 157 2.35 10.25 8.94
C LEU A 157 1.36 11.12 9.73
N HIS A 158 0.24 10.56 10.16
CA HIS A 158 -0.71 11.27 11.01
C HIS A 158 -0.06 11.82 12.29
N PHE A 159 0.86 11.08 12.93
CA PHE A 159 1.57 11.61 14.10
C PHE A 159 2.54 12.75 13.79
N GLN A 160 3.00 12.91 12.56
CA GLN A 160 3.89 14.03 12.20
C GLN A 160 3.15 15.37 12.22
N THR A 161 1.82 15.37 12.25
CA THR A 161 1.04 16.62 12.32
C THR A 161 0.99 17.21 13.73
N PHE A 162 1.41 16.48 14.77
CA PHE A 162 1.49 17.03 16.12
C PHE A 162 2.59 18.10 16.18
N GLY A 163 2.20 19.37 16.12
CA GLY A 163 3.09 20.53 16.19
C GLY A 163 3.53 21.11 14.83
N HIS A 164 3.03 20.60 13.70
CA HIS A 164 3.35 21.07 12.35
C HIS A 164 2.06 21.33 11.53
N ARG A 165 2.17 21.72 10.25
CA ARG A 165 1.00 21.83 9.36
C ARG A 165 0.29 20.47 9.23
N PRO A 166 -1.04 20.41 9.34
CA PRO A 166 -1.78 19.17 9.21
C PRO A 166 -1.69 18.63 7.77
N PHE A 167 -1.57 17.31 7.64
CA PHE A 167 -1.78 16.63 6.36
C PHE A 167 -3.25 16.73 5.93
N GLY A 168 -3.46 16.81 4.62
CA GLY A 168 -4.78 16.90 4.03
C GLY A 168 -5.59 15.59 4.10
N LEU A 169 -6.76 15.59 3.44
CA LEU A 169 -7.70 14.47 3.46
C LEU A 169 -7.12 13.17 2.89
N ALA A 170 -6.12 13.24 1.99
CA ALA A 170 -5.52 12.06 1.38
C ALA A 170 -4.98 11.07 2.43
N VAL A 171 -4.31 11.55 3.48
CA VAL A 171 -3.75 10.70 4.53
C VAL A 171 -4.85 9.99 5.32
N HIS A 172 -5.91 10.71 5.67
CA HIS A 172 -7.03 10.17 6.44
C HIS A 172 -7.84 9.13 5.65
N VAL A 173 -8.14 9.42 4.38
CA VAL A 173 -8.84 8.47 3.49
C VAL A 173 -7.99 7.22 3.25
N THR A 174 -6.69 7.40 3.00
CA THR A 174 -5.76 6.27 2.82
C THR A 174 -5.69 5.42 4.08
N LEU A 175 -5.58 6.04 5.27
CA LEU A 175 -5.55 5.35 6.56
C LEU A 175 -6.81 4.51 6.77
N VAL A 176 -8.00 5.11 6.60
CA VAL A 176 -9.27 4.41 6.79
C VAL A 176 -9.45 3.28 5.78
N ALA A 177 -9.19 3.52 4.50
CA ALA A 177 -9.33 2.50 3.47
C ALA A 177 -8.33 1.34 3.67
N ALA A 178 -7.07 1.63 4.00
CA ALA A 178 -6.05 0.63 4.29
C ALA A 178 -6.39 -0.19 5.55
N PHE A 179 -6.86 0.47 6.61
CA PHE A 179 -7.28 -0.19 7.84
C PHE A 179 -8.46 -1.12 7.58
N LEU A 180 -9.47 -0.66 6.85
CA LEU A 180 -10.62 -1.49 6.50
C LEU A 180 -10.21 -2.65 5.60
N LEU A 181 -9.29 -2.47 4.64
CA LEU A 181 -8.74 -3.58 3.85
C LEU A 181 -8.07 -4.63 4.74
N ALA A 182 -7.23 -4.19 5.69
CA ALA A 182 -6.56 -5.08 6.63
C ALA A 182 -7.54 -5.83 7.55
N ALA A 183 -8.57 -5.14 8.04
CA ALA A 183 -9.52 -5.67 9.00
C ALA A 183 -10.55 -6.61 8.36
N THR A 184 -11.02 -6.28 7.15
CA THR A 184 -12.17 -6.96 6.51
C THR A 184 -11.76 -7.98 5.45
N THR A 185 -10.50 -7.99 5.00
CA THR A 185 -10.02 -9.04 4.09
C THR A 185 -9.85 -10.36 4.87
N PRO A 186 -10.56 -11.44 4.48
CA PRO A 186 -10.47 -12.73 5.14
C PRO A 186 -9.02 -13.24 5.17
N ARG A 187 -8.69 -14.00 6.22
CA ARG A 187 -7.43 -14.76 6.23
C ARG A 187 -7.46 -15.80 5.12
N GLU A 188 -6.31 -16.06 4.51
CA GLU A 188 -6.15 -17.18 3.61
C GLU A 188 -6.33 -18.49 4.42
N ARG A 189 -7.09 -19.44 3.89
CA ARG A 189 -7.34 -20.72 4.55
C ARG A 189 -6.22 -21.69 4.20
N ALA A 190 -5.71 -22.42 5.19
CA ALA A 190 -4.76 -23.49 4.94
C ALA A 190 -5.46 -24.60 4.13
N GLY A 191 -5.02 -24.83 2.90
CA GLY A 191 -5.56 -25.86 2.00
C GLY A 191 -6.39 -25.36 0.82
N GLU A 192 -6.53 -24.04 0.64
CA GLU A 192 -6.87 -23.41 -0.65
C GLU A 192 -5.60 -23.06 -1.45
#